data_AF-A0A6P3HXG2-F1
#
_entry.id   AF-A0A6P3HXG2-F1
#
_cell.length_a   1.000
_cell.length_b   1.000
_cell.length_c   1.000
_cell.angle_alpha   90.00
_cell.angle_beta   90.00
_cell.angle_gamma   90.00
#
_symmetry.space_group_name_H-M   'P 1'
#
loop_
_entity.id
_entity.type
_entity.pdbx_description
1 polymer ?
#
loop_
_entity_poly.entity_id
_entity_poly.type
_entity_poly.pdbx_seq_one_letter_code
_entity_poly.pdbx_strand_id
1 'polypeptide(L)'
;KNFLNLSSVCCLGSDGTPQGEKEKEERPPELPLLSEQLNLDELWDMLGECLKELEESHDQHAVLVLQPAVEAFFLVHATERESKPPVRDTRESQLAHIKDEPPPLSPAPLTPATPSSLDPFFSREPSSMHISSSLPPDTQKFLRFAETHRTVLNQILRQSTTHLADGPFAVLVDYIRVLDFDVKRKYFRQELERLDEGLRKEDMAVHVRRDHVFEDSYRELHRKSPEEMKNRLYIVFEGEEGQDAGGLLREWYMIISREMFNPMYALFRTSPGDRVTYTINPSSHCNPNHLSYFKFVGRIVAKAV
;
A
#
# COMPACT_ATOMS: atom_id res chain seq x y z
N LYS A 1 15.59 2.56 -32.43
CA LYS A 1 14.66 2.98 -31.36
C LYS A 1 15.32 2.64 -30.02
N ASN A 2 16.35 3.40 -29.66
CA ASN A 2 17.07 3.33 -28.39
C ASN A 2 17.52 4.77 -28.13
N PHE A 3 16.72 5.52 -27.39
CA PHE A 3 17.11 6.81 -26.83
C PHE A 3 16.95 6.66 -25.33
N LEU A 4 17.97 6.06 -24.71
CA LEU A 4 18.23 6.00 -23.25
C LEU A 4 19.55 5.25 -23.10
N ASN A 5 20.65 5.88 -23.51
CA ASN A 5 22.01 5.53 -23.11
C ASN A 5 22.97 6.60 -23.61
N LEU A 6 23.12 7.68 -22.83
CA LEU A 6 24.10 8.72 -23.14
C LEU A 6 24.79 9.28 -21.89
N SER A 7 25.00 8.42 -20.88
CA SER A 7 25.88 8.75 -19.74
C SER A 7 26.80 7.62 -19.27
N SER A 8 26.85 6.46 -19.93
CA SER A 8 27.61 5.30 -19.44
C SER A 8 28.77 4.82 -20.32
N VAL A 9 29.24 5.62 -21.28
CA VAL A 9 30.38 5.24 -22.14
C VAL A 9 31.57 6.15 -21.88
N CYS A 10 32.36 5.80 -20.87
CA CYS A 10 33.82 6.01 -20.83
C CYS A 10 34.38 5.37 -19.56
N CYS A 11 34.80 4.11 -19.63
CA CYS A 11 35.84 3.52 -18.76
C CYS A 11 36.22 2.15 -19.33
N LEU A 12 37.15 2.14 -20.29
CA LEU A 12 37.85 0.94 -20.75
C LEU A 12 39.33 1.03 -20.35
N GLY A 13 39.76 0.11 -19.48
CA GLY A 13 41.11 -0.49 -19.47
C GLY A 13 42.21 0.13 -18.60
N SER A 14 42.65 -0.59 -17.56
CA SER A 14 43.98 -1.23 -17.45
C SER A 14 44.50 -1.35 -16.00
N ASP A 15 45.20 -2.46 -15.73
CA ASP A 15 45.76 -2.99 -14.48
C ASP A 15 46.65 -2.06 -13.62
N GLY A 16 46.65 -2.32 -12.30
CA GLY A 16 47.82 -2.07 -11.41
C GLY A 16 47.53 -1.71 -9.95
N THR A 17 47.64 -2.70 -9.04
CA THR A 17 47.99 -2.71 -7.57
C THR A 17 47.64 -1.55 -6.60
N PRO A 18 47.38 -1.85 -5.30
CA PRO A 18 46.69 -0.94 -4.39
C PRO A 18 47.64 -0.10 -3.52
N GLN A 19 47.43 1.22 -3.46
CA GLN A 19 47.89 2.05 -2.35
C GLN A 19 46.84 3.12 -2.06
N GLY A 20 46.44 3.19 -0.79
CA GLY A 20 45.32 3.99 -0.33
C GLY A 20 45.62 5.48 -0.33
N GLU A 21 44.76 6.24 -0.99
CA GLU A 21 44.50 7.64 -0.71
C GLU A 21 42.99 7.85 -0.71
N LYS A 22 42.49 8.62 0.25
CA LYS A 22 41.08 9.00 0.35
C LYS A 22 40.74 9.94 -0.81
N GLU A 23 40.23 9.40 -1.90
CA GLU A 23 39.54 10.21 -2.90
C GLU A 23 38.25 10.77 -2.29
N LYS A 24 38.17 12.10 -2.20
CA LYS A 24 36.90 12.81 -2.04
C LYS A 24 36.10 12.53 -3.30
N GLU A 25 35.04 11.75 -3.17
CA GLU A 25 34.02 11.60 -4.19
C GLU A 25 33.41 12.99 -4.46
N GLU A 26 33.91 13.67 -5.50
CA GLU A 26 33.33 14.91 -6.00
C GLU A 26 31.93 14.60 -6.53
N ARG A 27 30.91 15.09 -5.81
CA ARG A 27 29.53 15.03 -6.26
C ARG A 27 29.46 15.78 -7.60
N PRO A 28 28.98 15.16 -8.70
CA PRO A 28 28.90 15.84 -9.99
C PRO A 28 28.05 17.11 -9.86
N PRO A 29 28.31 18.14 -10.68
CA PRO A 29 27.57 19.40 -10.62
C PRO A 29 26.06 19.12 -10.78
N GLU A 30 25.24 19.65 -9.87
CA GLU A 30 23.78 19.62 -9.96
C GLU A 30 23.36 20.32 -11.26
N LEU A 31 23.08 19.55 -12.30
CA LEU A 31 22.52 20.04 -13.55
C LEU A 31 21.05 20.44 -13.29
N PRO A 32 20.56 21.55 -13.86
CA PRO A 32 19.17 21.96 -13.69
C PRO A 32 18.24 20.87 -14.24
N LEU A 33 17.07 20.71 -13.62
CA LEU A 33 16.11 19.67 -14.01
C LEU A 33 15.71 19.83 -15.48
N LEU A 34 15.47 18.71 -16.17
CA LEU A 34 15.05 18.74 -17.57
C LEU A 34 13.75 19.55 -17.77
N SER A 35 12.87 19.55 -16.76
CA SER A 35 11.67 20.38 -16.72
C SER A 35 11.97 21.88 -16.75
N GLU A 36 13.01 22.34 -16.05
CA GLU A 36 13.43 23.74 -16.00
C GLU A 36 14.09 24.18 -17.31
N GLN A 37 14.77 23.25 -18.00
CA GLN A 37 15.43 23.53 -19.27
C GLN A 37 14.45 23.61 -20.46
N LEU A 38 13.35 22.86 -20.42
CA LEU A 38 12.42 22.73 -21.54
C LEU A 38 11.23 23.70 -21.53
N ASN A 39 11.03 24.48 -20.46
CA ASN A 39 9.92 25.43 -20.30
C ASN A 39 8.57 24.88 -20.77
N LEU A 40 8.08 23.84 -20.10
CA LEU A 40 6.96 23.01 -20.56
C LEU A 40 5.57 23.56 -20.22
N ASP A 41 5.42 24.79 -19.71
CA ASP A 41 4.12 25.30 -19.20
C ASP A 41 3.00 25.22 -20.27
N GLU A 42 3.26 25.48 -21.56
CA GLU A 42 2.25 25.30 -22.63
C GLU A 42 1.85 23.83 -22.83
N LEU A 43 2.77 22.89 -22.62
CA LEU A 43 2.49 21.46 -22.69
C LEU A 43 1.65 21.00 -21.49
N TRP A 44 1.84 21.59 -20.31
CA TRP A 44 1.01 21.34 -19.13
C TRP A 44 -0.45 21.66 -19.42
N ASP A 45 -0.71 22.84 -19.98
CA ASP A 45 -2.06 23.28 -20.31
C ASP A 45 -2.65 22.42 -21.43
N MET A 46 -1.90 22.18 -22.51
CA MET A 46 -2.40 21.40 -23.64
C MET A 46 -2.70 19.95 -23.25
N LEU A 47 -1.79 19.27 -22.53
CA LEU A 47 -2.03 17.91 -22.05
C LEU A 47 -3.21 17.88 -21.07
N GLY A 48 -3.30 18.87 -20.17
CA GLY A 48 -4.41 18.98 -19.22
C GLY A 48 -5.76 19.10 -19.89
N GLU A 49 -5.88 19.96 -20.91
CA GLU A 49 -7.12 20.10 -21.70
C GLU A 49 -7.46 18.80 -22.43
N CYS A 50 -6.48 18.14 -23.07
CA CYS A 50 -6.72 16.84 -23.72
C CYS A 50 -7.17 15.76 -22.73
N LEU A 51 -6.61 15.72 -21.51
CA LEU A 51 -7.02 14.76 -20.48
C LEU A 51 -8.43 15.06 -19.95
N LYS A 52 -8.84 16.33 -19.84
CA LYS A 52 -10.24 16.70 -19.48
C LYS A 52 -11.22 16.25 -20.55
N GLU A 53 -10.93 16.51 -21.83
CA GLU A 53 -11.79 16.08 -22.93
C GLU A 53 -11.93 14.54 -22.96
N LEU A 54 -10.83 13.82 -22.68
CA LEU A 54 -10.85 12.36 -22.59
C LEU A 54 -11.64 11.83 -21.39
N GLU A 55 -11.66 12.55 -20.27
CA GLU A 55 -12.49 12.19 -19.13
C GLU A 55 -13.98 12.31 -19.44
N GLU A 56 -14.38 13.33 -20.22
CA GLU A 56 -15.75 13.48 -20.71
C GLU A 56 -16.12 12.40 -21.76
N SER A 57 -15.10 11.91 -22.48
CA SER A 57 -15.27 10.81 -23.42
C SER A 57 -15.53 9.50 -22.65
N HIS A 58 -16.63 8.82 -22.95
CA HIS A 58 -16.98 7.55 -22.31
C HIS A 58 -16.19 6.35 -22.87
N ASP A 59 -15.16 6.59 -23.69
CA ASP A 59 -14.36 5.55 -24.32
C ASP A 59 -13.08 5.25 -23.53
N GLN A 60 -13.06 4.08 -22.89
CA GLN A 60 -11.92 3.61 -22.11
C GLN A 60 -10.63 3.39 -22.92
N HIS A 61 -10.74 3.18 -24.24
CA HIS A 61 -9.58 2.99 -25.12
C HIS A 61 -9.02 4.32 -25.62
N ALA A 62 -9.85 5.36 -25.75
CA ALA A 62 -9.40 6.70 -26.15
C ALA A 62 -8.37 7.27 -25.16
N VAL A 63 -8.54 7.00 -23.86
CA VAL A 63 -7.59 7.37 -22.79
C VAL A 63 -6.17 6.88 -23.05
N LEU A 64 -6.00 5.72 -23.70
CA LEU A 64 -4.69 5.11 -23.94
C LEU A 64 -3.94 5.75 -25.09
N VAL A 65 -4.63 6.49 -25.96
CA VAL A 65 -3.99 7.19 -27.07
C VAL A 65 -2.96 8.20 -26.56
N LEU A 66 -3.23 8.83 -25.41
CA LEU A 66 -2.31 9.77 -24.77
C LEU A 66 -1.36 9.14 -23.76
N GLN A 67 -1.43 7.82 -23.54
CA GLN A 67 -0.53 7.14 -22.60
C GLN A 67 0.95 7.48 -22.86
N PRO A 68 1.49 7.42 -24.09
CA PRO A 68 2.90 7.76 -24.32
C PRO A 68 3.25 9.21 -23.96
N ALA A 69 2.31 10.14 -24.17
CA ALA A 69 2.50 11.56 -23.83
C ALA A 69 2.50 11.77 -22.31
N VAL A 70 1.57 11.12 -21.61
CA VAL A 70 1.49 11.16 -20.14
C VAL A 70 2.72 10.49 -19.52
N GLU A 71 3.16 9.34 -20.04
CA GLU A 71 4.36 8.65 -19.54
C GLU A 71 5.63 9.49 -19.74
N ALA A 72 5.82 10.05 -20.93
CA ALA A 72 6.96 10.93 -21.21
C ALA A 72 6.95 12.15 -20.28
N PHE A 73 5.78 12.74 -20.06
CA PHE A 73 5.60 13.85 -19.16
C PHE A 73 5.99 13.50 -17.71
N PHE A 74 5.52 12.36 -17.19
CA PHE A 74 5.86 11.91 -15.85
C PHE A 74 7.35 11.61 -15.70
N LEU A 75 8.01 11.08 -16.73
CA LEU A 75 9.46 10.85 -16.72
C LEU A 75 10.26 12.16 -16.68
N VAL A 76 9.81 13.22 -17.36
CA VAL A 76 10.50 14.53 -17.36
C VAL A 76 10.35 15.25 -16.02
N HIS A 77 9.22 15.06 -15.34
CA HIS A 77 8.91 15.72 -14.06
C HIS A 77 9.20 14.88 -12.82
N ALA A 78 9.57 13.60 -12.98
CA ALA A 78 10.08 12.79 -11.89
C ALA A 78 11.44 13.35 -11.46
N THR A 79 11.48 14.02 -10.30
CA THR A 79 12.74 14.35 -9.64
C THR A 79 13.53 13.06 -9.46
N GLU A 80 14.80 13.03 -9.87
CA GLU A 80 15.65 11.85 -9.76
C GLU A 80 15.49 11.22 -8.37
N ARG A 81 15.00 9.97 -8.32
CA ARG A 81 15.03 9.20 -7.08
C ARG A 81 16.49 8.97 -6.76
N GLU A 82 17.04 9.73 -5.82
CA GLU A 82 18.23 9.28 -5.09
C GLU A 82 17.91 7.88 -4.58
N SER A 83 18.68 6.89 -5.05
CA SER A 83 18.54 5.51 -4.61
C SER A 83 18.86 5.43 -3.12
N LYS A 84 17.89 5.70 -2.25
CA LYS A 84 18.05 5.45 -0.83
C LYS A 84 18.30 3.95 -0.69
N PRO A 85 19.39 3.54 -0.02
CA PRO A 85 19.63 2.13 0.25
C PRO A 85 18.41 1.56 1.00
N PRO A 86 18.10 0.26 0.85
CA PRO A 86 16.95 -0.34 1.53
C PRO A 86 17.15 -0.20 3.03
N VAL A 87 16.54 0.82 3.62
CA VAL A 87 16.52 1.01 5.07
C VAL A 87 15.65 -0.13 5.59
N ARG A 88 16.25 -1.05 6.33
CA ARG A 88 15.49 -1.96 7.18
C ARG A 88 14.71 -1.07 8.14
N ASP A 89 13.42 -0.88 7.87
CA ASP A 89 12.54 -0.10 8.74
C ASP A 89 12.63 -0.67 10.16
N THR A 90 13.31 0.05 11.04
CA THR A 90 13.34 -0.31 12.45
C THR A 90 11.94 -0.13 13.01
N ARG A 91 11.62 -0.94 14.02
CA ARG A 91 10.33 -0.91 14.72
C ARG A 91 9.97 0.50 15.23
N GLU A 92 10.96 1.36 15.49
CA GLU A 92 10.69 2.77 15.85
C GLU A 92 10.11 3.61 14.68
N SER A 93 10.57 3.40 13.44
CA SER A 93 10.08 4.12 12.25
C SER A 93 8.62 3.79 11.95
N GLN A 94 8.25 2.52 12.09
CA GLN A 94 6.87 2.03 11.91
C GLN A 94 5.90 2.52 13.01
N LEU A 95 6.41 2.81 14.21
CA LEU A 95 5.60 3.28 15.35
C LEU A 95 5.52 4.80 15.48
N ALA A 96 6.28 5.55 14.67
CA ALA A 96 6.33 7.01 14.73
C ALA A 96 4.96 7.65 14.39
N HIS A 97 4.23 7.09 13.42
CA HIS A 97 2.91 7.61 13.02
C HIS A 97 1.82 7.42 14.08
N ILE A 98 1.96 6.42 14.97
CA ILE A 98 0.94 6.13 16.00
C ILE A 98 0.93 7.19 17.12
N LYS A 99 2.02 7.97 17.25
CA LYS A 99 2.14 8.97 18.33
C LYS A 99 1.47 10.32 18.02
N ASP A 100 1.19 10.63 16.76
CA ASP A 100 0.80 11.99 16.35
C ASP A 100 -0.60 12.14 15.74
N GLU A 101 -1.40 11.07 15.61
CA GLU A 101 -2.78 11.19 15.09
C GLU A 101 -3.82 10.50 15.98
N PRO A 102 -4.87 11.20 16.45
CA PRO A 102 -6.01 10.53 17.07
C PRO A 102 -6.71 9.65 16.01
N PRO A 103 -7.18 8.44 16.37
CA PRO A 103 -7.83 7.54 15.42
C PRO A 103 -9.07 8.21 14.80
N PRO A 104 -9.33 8.00 13.49
CA PRO A 104 -10.52 8.55 12.85
C PRO A 104 -11.78 8.00 13.54
N LEU A 105 -12.63 8.91 14.01
CA LEU A 105 -13.91 8.58 14.62
C LEU A 105 -14.80 7.89 13.57
N SER A 106 -15.32 6.71 13.91
CA SER A 106 -16.28 5.99 13.08
C SER A 106 -17.61 6.76 13.01
N PRO A 107 -18.31 6.79 11.86
CA PRO A 107 -19.60 7.46 11.75
C PRO A 107 -20.64 6.75 12.62
N ALA A 108 -21.35 7.53 13.45
CA ALA A 108 -22.43 7.04 14.29
C ALA A 108 -23.65 6.59 13.45
N PRO A 109 -24.39 5.55 13.85
CA PRO A 109 -25.61 5.15 13.17
C PRO A 109 -26.74 6.16 13.37
N LEU A 110 -27.32 6.61 12.26
CA LEU A 110 -28.53 7.45 12.21
C LEU A 110 -29.74 6.65 12.72
N THR A 111 -30.39 7.14 13.77
CA THR A 111 -31.76 6.73 14.14
C THR A 111 -32.79 7.43 13.24
N PRO A 112 -33.93 6.82 12.89
CA PRO A 112 -34.90 7.45 12.00
C PRO A 112 -35.83 8.45 12.72
N ALA A 113 -36.08 9.56 12.01
CA ALA A 113 -37.21 10.49 12.09
C ALA A 113 -37.20 11.61 13.17
N THR A 114 -36.98 12.86 12.73
CA THR A 114 -37.91 14.02 12.75
C THR A 114 -37.26 15.17 11.93
N PRO A 115 -37.98 15.94 11.08
CA PRO A 115 -37.35 16.97 10.24
C PRO A 115 -37.35 18.33 10.92
N SER A 116 -36.18 18.85 11.30
CA SER A 116 -36.02 20.25 11.69
C SER A 116 -34.62 20.78 11.35
N SER A 117 -34.62 21.78 10.45
CA SER A 117 -33.68 22.91 10.31
C SER A 117 -32.16 22.66 10.35
N LEU A 118 -31.55 22.71 9.15
CA LEU A 118 -30.28 23.38 8.81
C LEU A 118 -29.15 23.40 9.88
N ASP A 119 -28.30 22.37 9.85
CA ASP A 119 -26.91 22.45 10.35
C ASP A 119 -25.94 22.36 9.15
N PRO A 120 -25.09 23.37 8.87
CA PRO A 120 -24.09 23.31 7.79
C PRO A 120 -22.89 22.38 8.05
N PHE A 121 -22.92 21.53 9.08
CA PHE A 121 -21.70 20.90 9.62
C PHE A 121 -21.29 19.57 8.95
N PHE A 122 -22.01 19.10 7.93
CA PHE A 122 -21.71 17.86 7.21
C PHE A 122 -21.31 18.04 5.73
N SER A 123 -20.74 19.20 5.40
CA SER A 123 -19.87 19.28 4.21
C SER A 123 -18.53 18.65 4.57
N ARG A 124 -18.46 17.32 4.57
CA ARG A 124 -17.17 16.62 4.49
C ARG A 124 -16.63 16.93 3.10
N GLU A 125 -15.82 17.97 3.01
CA GLU A 125 -14.96 18.23 1.86
C GLU A 125 -14.29 16.90 1.48
N PRO A 126 -14.27 16.51 0.18
CA PRO A 126 -13.41 15.42 -0.25
C PRO A 126 -12.03 15.72 0.30
N SER A 127 -11.36 14.72 0.86
CA SER A 127 -10.05 14.88 1.50
C SER A 127 -9.04 15.32 0.44
N SER A 128 -9.05 16.60 0.10
CA SER A 128 -8.10 17.23 -0.80
C SER A 128 -6.76 17.06 -0.14
N MET A 129 -5.78 16.62 -0.93
CA MET A 129 -4.44 16.49 -0.41
C MET A 129 -4.01 17.87 0.08
N HIS A 130 -3.71 18.01 1.38
CA HIS A 130 -3.02 19.21 1.85
C HIS A 130 -1.60 19.14 1.25
N ILE A 131 -1.44 19.67 0.05
CA ILE A 131 -0.14 19.78 -0.62
C ILE A 131 0.70 20.69 0.26
N SER A 132 1.69 20.11 0.94
CA SER A 132 2.54 20.89 1.84
C SER A 132 3.21 22.00 1.05
N SER A 133 3.11 23.23 1.55
CA SER A 133 3.82 24.39 1.00
C SER A 133 5.34 24.25 1.08
N SER A 134 5.84 23.26 1.83
CA SER A 134 7.26 22.91 1.93
C SER A 134 7.81 22.11 0.74
N LEU A 135 6.96 21.65 -0.18
CA LEU A 135 7.40 20.94 -1.38
C LEU A 135 7.91 21.92 -2.46
N PRO A 136 8.84 21.52 -3.33
CA PRO A 136 9.25 22.34 -4.47
C PRO A 136 8.03 22.76 -5.32
N PRO A 137 8.01 23.99 -5.88
CA PRO A 137 6.86 24.51 -6.61
C PRO A 137 6.46 23.62 -7.81
N ASP A 138 7.44 23.03 -8.49
CA ASP A 138 7.19 22.09 -9.59
C ASP A 138 6.52 20.80 -9.13
N THR A 139 6.91 20.28 -7.96
CA THR A 139 6.25 19.13 -7.34
C THR A 139 4.81 19.48 -6.94
N GLN A 140 4.56 20.70 -6.46
CA GLN A 140 3.20 21.14 -6.13
C GLN A 140 2.32 21.26 -7.38
N LYS A 141 2.83 21.86 -8.47
CA LYS A 141 2.16 21.92 -9.77
C LYS A 141 1.81 20.51 -10.26
N PHE A 142 2.78 19.59 -10.17
CA PHE A 142 2.60 18.19 -10.53
C PHE A 142 1.51 17.47 -9.75
N LEU A 143 1.49 17.63 -8.42
CA LEU A 143 0.46 16.98 -7.61
C LEU A 143 -0.94 17.50 -7.91
N ARG A 144 -1.09 18.81 -8.16
CA ARG A 144 -2.38 19.39 -8.56
C ARG A 144 -2.86 18.84 -9.88
N PHE A 145 -1.97 18.66 -10.85
CA PHE A 145 -2.32 18.07 -12.14
C PHE A 145 -2.70 16.59 -12.01
N ALA A 146 -1.91 15.80 -11.27
CA ALA A 146 -2.23 14.40 -11.02
C ALA A 146 -3.57 14.22 -10.29
N GLU A 147 -3.93 15.14 -9.39
CA GLU A 147 -5.22 15.18 -8.72
C GLU A 147 -6.35 15.60 -9.67
N THR A 148 -6.12 16.62 -10.50
CA THR A 148 -7.10 17.09 -11.50
C THR A 148 -7.44 16.01 -12.51
N HIS A 149 -6.44 15.25 -12.97
CA HIS A 149 -6.61 14.20 -13.98
C HIS A 149 -6.61 12.78 -13.39
N ARG A 150 -7.03 12.66 -12.13
CA ARG A 150 -7.01 11.40 -11.37
C ARG A 150 -7.66 10.24 -12.12
N THR A 151 -8.82 10.47 -12.73
CA THR A 151 -9.62 9.45 -13.42
C THR A 151 -8.83 8.81 -14.56
N VAL A 152 -8.31 9.66 -15.46
CA VAL A 152 -7.57 9.25 -16.65
C VAL A 152 -6.22 8.61 -16.26
N LEU A 153 -5.53 9.19 -15.28
CA LEU A 153 -4.28 8.63 -14.75
C LEU A 153 -4.47 7.22 -14.17
N ASN A 154 -5.47 7.02 -13.32
CA ASN A 154 -5.73 5.70 -12.74
C ASN A 154 -6.19 4.70 -13.80
N GLN A 155 -6.87 5.14 -14.86
CA GLN A 155 -7.21 4.29 -16.00
C GLN A 155 -5.95 3.79 -16.74
N ILE A 156 -4.97 4.65 -16.97
CA ILE A 156 -3.67 4.25 -17.56
C ILE A 156 -2.95 3.25 -16.63
N LEU A 157 -2.91 3.52 -15.32
CA LEU A 157 -2.25 2.65 -14.33
C LEU A 157 -2.89 1.26 -14.20
N ARG A 158 -4.20 1.14 -14.42
CA ARG A 158 -4.91 -0.15 -14.44
C ARG A 158 -4.40 -1.04 -15.57
N GLN A 159 -4.17 -0.45 -16.75
CA GLN A 159 -3.74 -1.18 -17.94
C GLN A 159 -2.24 -1.45 -17.98
N SER A 160 -1.45 -0.67 -17.24
CA SER A 160 -0.02 -0.92 -17.11
C SER A 160 0.27 -2.33 -16.62
N THR A 161 1.14 -3.05 -17.33
CA THR A 161 1.68 -4.35 -16.91
C THR A 161 2.98 -4.22 -16.12
N THR A 162 3.57 -3.03 -16.06
CA THR A 162 4.80 -2.76 -15.31
C THR A 162 4.50 -2.45 -13.85
N HIS A 163 5.46 -2.79 -12.99
CA HIS A 163 5.43 -2.42 -11.60
C HIS A 163 5.52 -0.90 -11.44
N LEU A 164 4.74 -0.33 -10.52
CA LEU A 164 4.60 1.13 -10.40
C LEU A 164 5.94 1.82 -10.13
N ALA A 165 6.78 1.23 -9.28
CA ALA A 165 8.07 1.82 -8.90
C ALA A 165 9.13 1.76 -10.00
N ASP A 166 8.95 0.89 -11.00
CA ASP A 166 9.90 0.67 -12.10
C ASP A 166 9.41 1.30 -13.42
N GLY A 167 8.19 1.84 -13.40
CA GLY A 167 7.53 2.45 -14.56
C GLY A 167 7.72 3.96 -14.65
N PRO A 168 7.19 4.58 -15.71
CA PRO A 168 7.21 6.03 -15.89
C PRO A 168 6.50 6.80 -14.77
N PHE A 169 5.61 6.12 -14.05
CA PHE A 169 4.82 6.65 -12.96
C PHE A 169 5.45 6.46 -11.56
N ALA A 170 6.73 6.09 -11.47
CA ALA A 170 7.41 5.78 -10.20
C ALA A 170 7.30 6.89 -9.14
N VAL A 171 7.27 8.15 -9.56
CA VAL A 171 7.06 9.31 -8.67
C VAL A 171 5.76 9.22 -7.87
N LEU A 172 4.73 8.53 -8.38
CA LEU A 172 3.44 8.37 -7.70
C LEU A 172 3.50 7.47 -6.47
N VAL A 173 4.55 6.66 -6.32
CA VAL A 173 4.76 5.84 -5.11
C VAL A 173 4.93 6.72 -3.88
N ASP A 174 5.50 7.91 -4.01
CA ASP A 174 5.68 8.85 -2.90
C ASP A 174 4.38 9.65 -2.61
N TYR A 175 3.39 9.53 -3.49
CA TYR A 175 2.14 10.28 -3.47
C TYR A 175 0.90 9.39 -3.65
N ILE A 176 0.86 8.24 -2.97
CA ILE A 176 -0.20 7.22 -3.08
C ILE A 176 -1.64 7.72 -2.91
N ARG A 177 -1.87 8.92 -2.34
CA ARG A 177 -3.20 9.51 -2.18
C ARG A 177 -3.89 9.80 -3.52
N VAL A 178 -3.14 10.10 -4.59
CA VAL A 178 -3.69 10.30 -5.95
C VAL A 178 -4.13 8.99 -6.62
N LEU A 179 -3.73 7.85 -6.06
CA LEU A 179 -4.05 6.53 -6.60
C LEU A 179 -5.39 6.01 -6.06
N ASP A 180 -6.17 5.37 -6.94
CA ASP A 180 -7.39 4.66 -6.61
C ASP A 180 -7.09 3.40 -5.80
N PHE A 181 -8.10 2.93 -5.08
CA PHE A 181 -7.95 1.80 -4.17
C PHE A 181 -7.47 0.53 -4.88
N ASP A 182 -8.00 0.24 -6.07
CA ASP A 182 -7.64 -0.93 -6.85
C ASP A 182 -6.18 -0.87 -7.35
N VAL A 183 -5.72 0.31 -7.79
CA VAL A 183 -4.32 0.55 -8.16
C VAL A 183 -3.40 0.37 -6.95
N LYS A 184 -3.74 0.96 -5.80
CA LYS A 184 -2.99 0.76 -4.54
C LYS A 184 -2.95 -0.70 -4.12
N ARG A 185 -4.06 -1.43 -4.24
CA ARG A 185 -4.15 -2.85 -3.91
C ARG A 185 -3.27 -3.70 -4.83
N LYS A 186 -3.26 -3.40 -6.14
CA LYS A 186 -2.39 -4.06 -7.11
C LYS A 186 -0.92 -3.82 -6.77
N TYR A 187 -0.54 -2.57 -6.53
CA TYR A 187 0.81 -2.20 -6.10
C TYR A 187 1.23 -2.91 -4.81
N PHE A 188 0.40 -2.86 -3.76
CA PHE A 188 0.66 -3.51 -2.49
C PHE A 188 0.92 -5.02 -2.63
N ARG A 189 0.14 -5.72 -3.47
CA ARG A 189 0.33 -7.15 -3.75
C ARG A 189 1.63 -7.44 -4.50
N GLN A 190 1.95 -6.64 -5.52
CA GLN A 190 3.20 -6.78 -6.27
C GLN A 190 4.42 -6.56 -5.37
N GLU A 191 4.37 -5.54 -4.51
CA GLU A 191 5.48 -5.25 -3.59
C GLU A 191 5.64 -6.36 -2.54
N LEU A 192 4.54 -6.93 -2.04
CA LEU A 192 4.59 -8.06 -1.12
C LEU A 192 5.18 -9.32 -1.77
N GLU A 193 4.84 -9.58 -3.04
CA GLU A 193 5.43 -10.68 -3.83
C GLU A 193 6.92 -10.46 -4.08
N ARG A 194 7.35 -9.23 -4.35
CA ARG A 194 8.76 -8.86 -4.53
C ARG A 194 9.59 -9.07 -3.25
N LEU A 195 9.02 -8.72 -2.09
CA LEU A 195 9.67 -8.97 -0.79
C LEU A 195 9.74 -10.46 -0.43
N ASP A 196 8.92 -11.29 -1.06
CA ASP A 196 8.93 -12.74 -0.92
C ASP A 196 9.78 -13.44 -1.99
N GLU A 197 10.41 -12.70 -2.90
CA GLU A 197 11.21 -13.26 -3.99
C GLU A 197 12.38 -14.07 -3.43
N GLY A 198 12.53 -15.31 -3.93
CA GLY A 198 13.51 -16.27 -3.42
C GLY A 198 13.04 -17.11 -2.23
N LEU A 199 11.88 -16.85 -1.62
CA LEU A 199 11.30 -17.72 -0.60
C LEU A 199 10.56 -18.90 -1.26
N ARG A 200 11.01 -20.11 -0.95
CA ARG A 200 10.31 -21.34 -1.33
C ARG A 200 9.12 -21.56 -0.39
N LYS A 201 7.91 -21.28 -0.88
CA LYS A 201 6.65 -21.49 -0.15
C LYS A 201 6.26 -22.97 -0.19
N GLU A 202 6.09 -23.57 0.96
CA GLU A 202 5.65 -24.96 1.11
C GLU A 202 4.21 -25.04 1.63
N ASP A 203 3.59 -26.21 1.52
CA ASP A 203 2.27 -26.45 2.11
C ASP A 203 2.44 -26.81 3.59
N MET A 204 1.74 -26.10 4.48
CA MET A 204 1.79 -26.29 5.93
C MET A 204 0.41 -26.72 6.44
N ALA A 205 0.32 -27.96 6.93
CA ALA A 205 -0.89 -28.49 7.53
C ALA A 205 -1.21 -27.81 8.87
N VAL A 206 -2.48 -27.53 9.10
CA VAL A 206 -3.01 -26.98 10.36
C VAL A 206 -4.15 -27.87 10.82
N HIS A 207 -3.90 -28.64 11.88
CA HIS A 207 -4.87 -29.60 12.42
C HIS A 207 -5.71 -28.93 13.51
N VAL A 208 -7.03 -28.90 13.31
CA VAL A 208 -7.96 -28.22 14.21
C VAL A 208 -9.24 -29.04 14.41
N ARG A 209 -9.82 -28.97 15.61
CA ARG A 209 -11.18 -29.45 15.86
C ARG A 209 -12.15 -28.32 15.59
N ARG A 210 -13.27 -28.63 14.94
CA ARG A 210 -14.29 -27.64 14.55
C ARG A 210 -14.83 -26.82 15.73
N ASP A 211 -14.96 -27.44 16.89
CA ASP A 211 -15.46 -26.78 18.10
C ASP A 211 -14.38 -25.95 18.84
N HIS A 212 -13.10 -26.10 18.48
CA HIS A 212 -11.96 -25.46 19.18
C HIS A 212 -11.00 -24.76 18.20
N VAL A 213 -11.51 -24.28 17.06
CA VAL A 213 -10.68 -23.75 15.95
C VAL A 213 -9.72 -22.67 16.43
N PHE A 214 -10.16 -21.75 17.29
CA PHE A 214 -9.31 -20.64 17.74
C PHE A 214 -8.12 -21.13 18.59
N GLU A 215 -8.39 -21.96 19.59
CA GLU A 215 -7.36 -22.47 20.51
C GLU A 215 -6.40 -23.44 19.82
N ASP A 216 -6.94 -24.33 18.97
CA ASP A 216 -6.13 -25.28 18.21
C ASP A 216 -5.26 -24.53 17.18
N SER A 217 -5.81 -23.54 16.48
CA SER A 217 -5.03 -22.69 15.56
C SER A 217 -3.95 -21.89 16.29
N TYR A 218 -4.26 -21.36 17.48
CA TYR A 218 -3.27 -20.70 18.31
C TYR A 218 -2.13 -21.66 18.65
N ARG A 219 -2.45 -22.87 19.12
CA ARG A 219 -1.44 -23.90 19.45
C ARG A 219 -0.52 -24.20 18.25
N GLU A 220 -1.09 -24.41 17.07
CA GLU A 220 -0.35 -24.76 15.85
C GLU A 220 0.50 -23.60 15.30
N LEU A 221 -0.01 -22.36 15.33
CA LEU A 221 0.55 -21.26 14.54
C LEU A 221 1.25 -20.17 15.37
N HIS A 222 0.99 -20.02 16.68
CA HIS A 222 1.53 -18.88 17.44
C HIS A 222 3.07 -18.88 17.57
N ARG A 223 3.70 -20.06 17.52
CA ARG A 223 5.17 -20.22 17.61
C ARG A 223 5.87 -20.23 16.26
N LYS A 224 5.13 -20.31 15.16
CA LYS A 224 5.70 -20.31 13.81
C LYS A 224 6.47 -19.02 13.54
N SER A 225 7.55 -19.12 12.79
CA SER A 225 8.33 -17.96 12.36
C SER A 225 7.54 -17.13 11.33
N PRO A 226 7.88 -15.84 11.11
CA PRO A 226 7.27 -15.04 10.05
C PRO A 226 7.43 -15.68 8.66
N GLU A 227 8.54 -16.37 8.40
CA GLU A 227 8.82 -17.08 7.16
C GLU A 227 7.91 -18.31 7.01
N GLU A 228 7.76 -19.12 8.06
CA GLU A 228 6.82 -20.25 8.07
C GLU A 228 5.37 -19.78 7.88
N MET A 229 5.01 -18.61 8.42
CA MET A 229 3.67 -18.04 8.22
C MET A 229 3.43 -17.62 6.76
N LYS A 230 4.45 -17.43 5.92
CA LYS A 230 4.27 -17.15 4.48
C LYS A 230 3.93 -18.40 3.65
N ASN A 231 4.05 -19.60 4.23
CA ASN A 231 3.65 -20.86 3.60
C ASN A 231 2.15 -20.93 3.31
N ARG A 232 1.77 -21.84 2.41
CA ARG A 232 0.38 -22.08 2.03
C ARG A 232 -0.27 -22.93 3.13
N LEU A 233 -1.29 -22.39 3.80
CA LEU A 233 -1.98 -23.12 4.86
C LEU A 233 -2.91 -24.17 4.26
N TYR A 234 -2.79 -25.40 4.75
CA TYR A 234 -3.66 -26.52 4.42
C TYR A 234 -4.43 -26.94 5.67
N ILE A 235 -5.74 -26.70 5.69
CA ILE A 235 -6.55 -26.93 6.90
C ILE A 235 -7.05 -28.38 6.93
N VAL A 236 -6.89 -29.02 8.08
CA VAL A 236 -7.40 -30.37 8.35
C VAL A 236 -8.30 -30.32 9.57
N PHE A 237 -9.60 -30.47 9.35
CA PHE A 237 -10.55 -30.65 10.44
C PHE A 237 -10.49 -32.10 10.93
N GLU A 238 -10.20 -32.28 12.22
CA GLU A 238 -10.02 -33.60 12.81
C GLU A 238 -11.31 -34.43 12.73
N GLY A 239 -11.22 -35.63 12.16
CA GLY A 239 -12.37 -36.53 12.00
C GLY A 239 -13.32 -36.18 10.85
N GLU A 240 -12.95 -35.22 9.99
CA GLU A 240 -13.75 -34.82 8.82
C GLU A 240 -13.04 -35.15 7.51
N GLU A 241 -13.80 -35.59 6.50
CA GLU A 241 -13.29 -35.77 5.15
C GLU A 241 -13.18 -34.42 4.43
N GLY A 242 -11.94 -33.99 4.15
CA GLY A 242 -11.67 -32.76 3.43
C GLY A 242 -11.81 -32.94 1.92
N GLN A 243 -12.79 -32.27 1.30
CA GLN A 243 -13.04 -32.41 -0.15
C GLN A 243 -12.29 -31.38 -1.01
N ASP A 244 -12.20 -30.12 -0.56
CA ASP A 244 -11.52 -29.04 -1.27
C ASP A 244 -10.68 -28.18 -0.32
N ALA A 245 -9.36 -28.21 -0.51
CA ALA A 245 -8.41 -27.44 0.29
C ALA A 245 -8.71 -25.93 0.28
N GLY A 246 -9.17 -25.39 -0.86
CA GLY A 246 -9.52 -23.98 -0.99
C GLY A 246 -10.77 -23.61 -0.20
N GLY A 247 -11.80 -24.44 -0.27
CA GLY A 247 -13.02 -24.33 0.53
C GLY A 247 -12.75 -24.40 2.03
N LEU A 248 -11.95 -25.37 2.48
CA LEU A 248 -11.60 -25.53 3.89
C LEU A 248 -10.82 -24.33 4.45
N LEU A 249 -9.90 -23.75 3.67
CA LEU A 249 -9.17 -22.56 4.09
C LEU A 249 -10.10 -21.34 4.25
N ARG A 250 -11.05 -21.15 3.31
CA ARG A 250 -12.04 -20.07 3.42
C ARG A 250 -12.95 -20.26 4.63
N GLU A 251 -13.39 -21.48 4.87
CA GLU A 251 -14.20 -21.83 6.04
C GLU A 251 -13.45 -21.58 7.35
N TRP A 252 -12.19 -22.01 7.44
CA TRP A 252 -11.36 -21.76 8.61
C TRP A 252 -11.21 -20.26 8.91
N TYR A 253 -10.95 -19.43 7.89
CA TYR A 253 -10.92 -17.98 8.07
C TYR A 253 -12.25 -17.40 8.55
N MET A 254 -13.38 -17.93 8.06
CA MET A 254 -14.70 -17.51 8.50
C MET A 254 -14.95 -17.87 9.98
N ILE A 255 -14.56 -19.07 10.41
CA ILE A 255 -14.74 -19.50 11.81
C ILE A 255 -13.81 -18.70 12.72
N ILE A 256 -12.51 -18.64 12.40
CA ILE A 256 -11.52 -17.98 13.27
C ILE A 256 -11.80 -16.48 13.41
N SER A 257 -12.27 -15.80 12.36
CA SER A 257 -12.64 -14.39 12.44
C SER A 257 -13.82 -14.14 13.38
N ARG A 258 -14.78 -15.07 13.48
CA ARG A 258 -15.86 -15.00 14.47
C ARG A 258 -15.33 -15.25 15.88
N GLU A 259 -14.50 -16.29 16.04
CA GLU A 259 -13.94 -16.65 17.35
C GLU A 259 -12.99 -15.59 17.92
N MET A 260 -12.26 -14.86 17.08
CA MET A 260 -11.44 -13.71 17.52
C MET A 260 -12.25 -12.68 18.31
N PHE A 261 -13.53 -12.50 17.98
CA PHE A 261 -14.44 -11.56 18.62
C PHE A 261 -15.39 -12.22 19.63
N ASN A 262 -15.19 -13.50 19.94
CA ASN A 262 -15.98 -14.21 20.94
C ASN A 262 -15.73 -13.61 22.34
N PRO A 263 -16.79 -13.14 23.05
CA PRO A 263 -16.64 -12.54 24.38
C PRO A 263 -15.99 -13.45 25.42
N MET A 264 -16.04 -14.78 25.22
CA MET A 264 -15.42 -15.77 26.12
C MET A 264 -13.90 -15.61 26.20
N TYR A 265 -13.23 -15.15 25.13
CA TYR A 265 -11.78 -14.90 25.15
C TYR A 265 -11.41 -13.54 25.74
N ALA A 266 -12.40 -12.65 25.93
CA ALA A 266 -12.26 -11.30 26.47
C ALA A 266 -11.22 -10.42 25.74
N LEU A 267 -10.89 -10.70 24.48
CA LEU A 267 -9.87 -9.97 23.72
C LEU A 267 -10.40 -8.64 23.16
N PHE A 268 -11.58 -8.67 22.56
CA PHE A 268 -12.20 -7.49 21.94
C PHE A 268 -13.59 -7.26 22.50
N ARG A 269 -14.08 -6.03 22.32
CA ARG A 269 -15.46 -5.63 22.66
C ARG A 269 -16.02 -4.75 21.56
N THR A 270 -17.34 -4.69 21.46
CA THR A 270 -18.02 -3.76 20.54
C THR A 270 -17.75 -2.31 20.95
N SER A 271 -17.56 -1.43 19.98
CA SER A 271 -17.31 -0.01 20.21
C SER A 271 -18.52 0.69 20.87
N PRO A 272 -18.33 1.63 21.80
CA PRO A 272 -19.42 2.46 22.30
C PRO A 272 -19.92 3.37 21.17
N GLY A 273 -21.10 3.09 20.63
CA GLY A 273 -21.72 3.89 19.57
C GLY A 273 -22.04 3.12 18.29
N ASP A 274 -21.44 1.94 18.09
CA ASP A 274 -21.76 1.07 16.96
C ASP A 274 -21.65 -0.42 17.37
N ARG A 275 -22.61 -1.23 16.93
CA ARG A 275 -22.70 -2.66 17.25
C ARG A 275 -21.96 -3.54 16.24
N VAL A 276 -21.39 -2.98 15.17
CA VAL A 276 -20.69 -3.76 14.13
C VAL A 276 -19.17 -3.58 14.14
N THR A 277 -18.64 -2.59 14.88
CA THR A 277 -17.20 -2.37 15.04
C THR A 277 -16.68 -2.86 16.39
N TYR A 278 -15.43 -3.32 16.39
CA TYR A 278 -14.76 -3.87 17.57
C TYR A 278 -13.49 -3.10 17.92
N THR A 279 -13.18 -3.04 19.20
CA THR A 279 -11.95 -2.46 19.76
C THR A 279 -11.37 -3.38 20.82
N ILE A 280 -10.09 -3.18 21.16
CA ILE A 280 -9.41 -3.95 22.22
C ILE A 280 -10.18 -3.81 23.53
N ASN A 281 -10.41 -4.93 24.20
CA ASN A 281 -11.02 -4.92 25.52
C ASN A 281 -10.00 -4.47 26.58
N PRO A 282 -10.23 -3.35 27.30
CA PRO A 282 -9.34 -2.89 28.37
C PRO A 282 -9.24 -3.91 29.52
N SER A 283 -10.28 -4.73 29.68
CA SER A 283 -10.36 -5.79 30.70
C SER A 283 -9.80 -7.13 30.23
N SER A 284 -9.10 -7.19 29.08
CA SER A 284 -8.50 -8.42 28.55
C SER A 284 -7.48 -9.08 29.49
N HIS A 285 -6.93 -8.33 30.43
CA HIS A 285 -6.03 -8.82 31.48
C HIS A 285 -6.65 -9.90 32.39
N CYS A 286 -7.97 -10.09 32.36
CA CYS A 286 -8.62 -11.24 33.02
C CYS A 286 -8.15 -12.60 32.44
N ASN A 287 -7.68 -12.62 31.20
CA ASN A 287 -6.99 -13.75 30.59
C ASN A 287 -5.47 -13.55 30.71
N PRO A 288 -4.72 -14.39 31.45
CA PRO A 288 -3.28 -14.20 31.62
C PRO A 288 -2.48 -14.26 30.32
N ASN A 289 -3.01 -14.92 29.27
CA ASN A 289 -2.35 -15.08 27.98
C ASN A 289 -2.77 -14.03 26.92
N HIS A 290 -3.57 -13.03 27.28
CA HIS A 290 -4.18 -12.06 26.35
C HIS A 290 -3.16 -11.39 25.40
N LEU A 291 -1.97 -11.00 25.87
CA LEU A 291 -0.94 -10.39 25.03
C LEU A 291 -0.45 -11.32 23.92
N SER A 292 -0.29 -12.61 24.22
CA SER A 292 0.10 -13.61 23.23
C SER A 292 -1.03 -13.82 22.22
N TYR A 293 -2.27 -13.85 22.69
CA TYR A 293 -3.45 -13.91 21.81
C TYR A 293 -3.56 -12.68 20.91
N PHE A 294 -3.33 -11.46 21.38
CA PHE A 294 -3.34 -10.27 20.52
C PHE A 294 -2.29 -10.35 19.41
N LYS A 295 -1.07 -10.80 19.74
CA LYS A 295 -0.03 -11.03 18.74
C LYS A 295 -0.45 -12.08 17.72
N PHE A 296 -1.09 -13.15 18.17
CA PHE A 296 -1.63 -14.20 17.30
C PHE A 296 -2.74 -13.66 16.40
N VAL A 297 -3.73 -12.93 16.94
CA VAL A 297 -4.80 -12.31 16.15
C VAL A 297 -4.22 -11.37 15.10
N GLY A 298 -3.30 -10.48 15.47
CA GLY A 298 -2.63 -9.59 14.53
C GLY A 298 -1.89 -10.36 13.42
N ARG A 299 -1.25 -11.48 13.75
CA ARG A 299 -0.62 -12.38 12.78
C ARG A 299 -1.63 -13.01 11.82
N ILE A 300 -2.79 -13.47 12.30
CA ILE A 300 -3.80 -14.08 11.44
C ILE A 300 -4.46 -13.04 10.52
N VAL A 301 -4.72 -11.83 11.03
CA VAL A 301 -5.20 -10.70 10.21
C VAL A 301 -4.20 -10.40 9.10
N ALA A 302 -2.91 -10.23 9.44
CA ALA A 302 -1.87 -10.00 8.44
C ALA A 302 -1.71 -11.15 7.43
N LYS A 303 -1.94 -12.40 7.86
CA LYS A 303 -1.90 -13.58 7.00
C LYS A 303 -3.11 -13.71 6.06
N ALA A 304 -4.24 -13.11 6.41
CA ALA A 304 -5.44 -13.10 5.58
C ALA A 304 -5.37 -12.07 4.43
N VAL A 305 -4.58 -11.00 4.62
CA VAL A 305 -4.33 -9.93 3.64
C VAL A 305 -3.45 -10.44 2.49
#